data_AF-A0A352D3R7-F1
#
_entry.id   AF-A0A352D3R7-F1
#
_cell.length_a   1.000
_cell.length_b   1.000
_cell.length_c   1.000
_cell.angle_alpha   90.00
_cell.angle_beta   90.00
_cell.angle_gamma   90.00
#
_symmetry.space_group_name_H-M   'P 1'
#
loop_
_entity.id
_entity.type
_entity.pdbx_description
1 polymer ?
#
loop_
_entity_poly.entity_id
_entity_poly.type
_entity_poly.pdbx_seq_one_letter_code
_entity_poly.pdbx_strand_id
1 'polypeptide(L)'
;MLDLIGIIYFTLSVLYLLGSFPIGVFEFLDLREGYAISDYATLFETSTYFSISAIITGLLCGLDSITNPIYKKVSINIYNYHALSSFALLGIGLFPLTGDGVWSFPRVFHWLFALTFILVYPATRLLILKHYNKRAFEKLLIVFLSLNILALLVTIVVQFKNIAYPEYLMWLSLLLTIVVSKILISRKSKNAE
;
A
#
# COMPACT_ATOMS: atom_id res chain seq x y z
N MET A 1 -5.18 8.54 12.95
CA MET A 1 -4.38 7.34 13.26
C MET A 1 -4.99 6.10 12.62
N LEU A 2 -6.12 6.23 11.92
CA LEU A 2 -6.86 5.07 11.42
C LEU A 2 -6.12 4.43 10.24
N ASP A 3 -5.42 5.24 9.43
CA ASP A 3 -4.53 4.78 8.36
C ASP A 3 -3.48 3.78 8.87
N LEU A 4 -2.75 4.15 9.92
CA LEU A 4 -1.73 3.29 10.53
C LEU A 4 -2.33 2.02 11.15
N ILE A 5 -3.45 2.15 11.87
CA ILE A 5 -4.12 1.00 12.48
C ILE A 5 -4.57 0.02 11.40
N GLY A 6 -5.18 0.51 10.33
CA GLY A 6 -5.61 -0.30 9.21
C GLY A 6 -4.44 -1.03 8.55
N ILE A 7 -3.36 -0.32 8.22
CA ILE A 7 -2.20 -0.95 7.55
C ILE A 7 -1.54 -2.00 8.44
N ILE A 8 -1.42 -1.75 9.75
CA ILE A 8 -0.89 -2.74 10.69
C ILE A 8 -1.81 -3.95 10.79
N TYR A 9 -3.12 -3.73 10.95
CA TYR A 9 -4.13 -4.79 10.96
C TYR A 9 -4.02 -5.65 9.70
N PHE A 10 -3.98 -5.02 8.53
CA PHE A 10 -3.83 -5.74 7.28
C PHE A 10 -2.55 -6.54 7.18
N THR A 11 -1.42 -5.94 7.57
CA THR A 11 -0.11 -6.61 7.57
C THR A 11 -0.16 -7.86 8.45
N LEU A 12 -0.76 -7.76 9.64
CA LEU A 12 -0.91 -8.88 10.57
C LEU A 12 -1.90 -9.94 10.07
N SER A 13 -3.04 -9.53 9.50
CA SER A 13 -4.03 -10.44 8.90
C SER A 13 -3.41 -11.24 7.76
N VAL A 14 -2.66 -10.57 6.87
CA VAL A 14 -1.96 -11.23 5.76
C VAL A 14 -0.84 -12.12 6.30
N LEU A 15 -0.04 -11.68 7.27
CA LEU A 15 0.98 -12.50 7.95
C LEU A 15 0.39 -13.77 8.58
N TYR A 16 -0.76 -13.66 9.23
CA TYR A 16 -1.46 -14.79 9.85
C TYR A 16 -1.85 -15.85 8.80
N LEU A 17 -2.27 -15.44 7.60
CA LEU A 17 -2.54 -16.38 6.50
C LEU A 17 -1.29 -17.18 6.13
N LEU A 18 -0.09 -16.63 6.26
CA LEU A 18 1.18 -17.30 5.92
C LEU A 18 1.65 -18.29 7.00
N GLY A 19 1.17 -18.17 8.25
CA GLY A 19 1.42 -19.21 9.25
C GLY A 19 0.89 -20.59 8.83
N SER A 20 -0.04 -20.59 7.87
CA SER A 20 -0.65 -21.77 7.26
C SER A 20 -0.05 -22.14 5.89
N PHE A 21 0.76 -21.27 5.26
CA PHE A 21 1.23 -21.44 3.87
C PHE A 21 2.69 -21.00 3.66
N PRO A 22 3.50 -21.74 2.89
CA PRO A 22 4.89 -21.37 2.56
C PRO A 22 4.94 -20.31 1.44
N ILE A 23 4.11 -19.27 1.55
CA ILE A 23 3.93 -18.22 0.54
C ILE A 23 4.48 -16.93 1.14
N GLY A 24 5.14 -16.10 0.34
CA GLY A 24 5.78 -14.88 0.83
C GLY A 24 4.75 -13.84 1.30
N VAL A 25 5.15 -13.07 2.32
CA VAL A 25 4.34 -12.09 3.06
C VAL A 25 3.70 -10.99 2.23
N PHE A 26 4.18 -10.73 1.01
CA PHE A 26 3.80 -9.53 0.26
C PHE A 26 3.50 -9.77 -1.22
N GLU A 27 3.08 -10.95 -1.63
CA GLU A 27 2.72 -11.29 -3.02
C GLU A 27 1.42 -10.57 -3.54
N PHE A 28 1.12 -9.36 -3.07
CA PHE A 28 0.01 -8.50 -3.55
C PHE A 28 0.15 -8.13 -5.03
N LEU A 29 1.39 -8.21 -5.49
CA LEU A 29 1.84 -8.03 -6.84
C LEU A 29 2.73 -9.25 -7.09
N ASP A 30 2.21 -10.48 -7.23
CA ASP A 30 3.10 -11.59 -7.60
C ASP A 30 3.56 -11.36 -9.04
N LEU A 31 4.68 -10.67 -9.14
CA LEU A 31 5.31 -10.30 -10.40
C LEU A 31 5.92 -11.55 -11.08
N ARG A 32 6.04 -12.70 -10.37
CA ARG A 32 6.67 -13.95 -10.86
C ARG A 32 5.80 -14.72 -11.83
N GLU A 33 4.57 -14.98 -11.41
CA GLU A 33 3.62 -15.81 -12.16
C GLU A 33 2.43 -15.00 -12.68
N GLY A 34 2.35 -13.72 -12.32
CA GLY A 34 1.22 -12.84 -12.65
C GLY A 34 -0.03 -13.13 -11.83
N TYR A 35 0.09 -13.93 -10.77
CA TYR A 35 -0.95 -14.15 -9.77
C TYR A 35 -0.96 -13.01 -8.73
N ALA A 36 -1.99 -12.93 -7.92
CA ALA A 36 -2.03 -12.07 -6.73
C ALA A 36 -2.22 -12.93 -5.48
N ILE A 37 -1.90 -12.42 -4.28
CA ILE A 37 -2.21 -13.11 -3.00
C ILE A 37 -3.66 -13.60 -2.98
N SER A 38 -4.58 -12.84 -3.57
CA SER A 38 -5.99 -13.21 -3.62
C SER A 38 -6.29 -14.46 -4.47
N ASP A 39 -5.43 -14.79 -5.44
CA ASP A 39 -5.49 -16.06 -6.16
C ASP A 39 -5.01 -17.21 -5.29
N TYR A 40 -3.92 -17.03 -4.55
CA TYR A 40 -3.48 -18.00 -3.55
C TYR A 40 -4.53 -18.17 -2.45
N ALA A 41 -5.10 -17.08 -1.96
CA ALA A 41 -6.16 -17.11 -0.97
C ALA A 41 -7.38 -17.88 -1.50
N THR A 42 -7.67 -17.81 -2.80
CA THR A 42 -8.69 -18.67 -3.43
C THR A 42 -8.29 -20.14 -3.43
N LEU A 43 -7.06 -20.47 -3.85
CA LEU A 43 -6.53 -21.84 -3.85
C LEU A 43 -6.58 -22.49 -2.46
N PHE A 44 -6.50 -21.68 -1.42
CA PHE A 44 -6.47 -22.13 -0.03
C PHE A 44 -7.73 -21.78 0.77
N GLU A 45 -8.84 -21.42 0.10
CA GLU A 45 -10.14 -21.12 0.73
C GLU A 45 -10.11 -19.99 1.79
N THR A 46 -9.15 -19.08 1.71
CA THR A 46 -8.98 -17.91 2.59
C THR A 46 -9.31 -16.57 1.91
N SER A 47 -9.79 -16.60 0.66
CA SER A 47 -10.09 -15.41 -0.15
C SER A 47 -11.03 -14.43 0.55
N THR A 48 -12.07 -14.93 1.22
CA THR A 48 -13.01 -14.11 1.99
C THR A 48 -12.30 -13.33 3.12
N TYR A 49 -11.39 -13.97 3.85
CA TYR A 49 -10.67 -13.32 4.94
C TYR A 49 -9.71 -12.23 4.42
N PHE A 50 -9.00 -12.52 3.33
CA PHE A 50 -8.18 -11.54 2.64
C PHE A 50 -9.00 -10.33 2.17
N SER A 51 -10.11 -10.58 1.45
CA SER A 51 -10.97 -9.53 0.91
C SER A 51 -11.55 -8.63 2.01
N ILE A 52 -12.04 -9.22 3.10
CA ILE A 52 -12.57 -8.47 4.23
C ILE A 52 -11.47 -7.62 4.88
N SER A 53 -10.28 -8.19 5.09
CA SER A 53 -9.15 -7.46 5.67
C SER A 53 -8.74 -6.26 4.80
N ALA A 54 -8.75 -6.44 3.48
CA ALA A 54 -8.45 -5.38 2.51
C ALA A 54 -9.51 -4.27 2.52
N ILE A 55 -10.80 -4.65 2.53
CA ILE A 55 -11.93 -3.71 2.58
C ILE A 55 -11.88 -2.88 3.86
N ILE A 56 -11.75 -3.52 5.02
CA ILE A 56 -11.69 -2.82 6.32
C ILE A 56 -10.54 -1.82 6.33
N THR A 57 -9.36 -2.24 5.86
CA THR A 57 -8.18 -1.38 5.87
C THR A 57 -8.31 -0.22 4.89
N GLY A 58 -8.85 -0.46 3.68
CA GLY A 58 -9.13 0.59 2.71
C GLY A 58 -10.13 1.62 3.25
N LEU A 59 -11.17 1.18 3.95
CA LEU A 59 -12.12 2.07 4.63
C LEU A 59 -11.45 2.89 5.74
N LEU A 60 -10.59 2.28 6.55
CA LEU A 60 -9.88 2.99 7.63
C LEU A 60 -8.90 4.04 7.09
N CYS A 61 -8.16 3.71 6.03
CA CYS A 61 -7.26 4.64 5.34
C CYS A 61 -8.03 5.79 4.69
N GLY A 62 -9.13 5.46 4.00
CA GLY A 62 -10.08 6.41 3.42
C GLY A 62 -10.65 7.38 4.45
N LEU A 63 -11.15 6.83 5.56
CA LEU A 63 -11.74 7.58 6.65
C LEU A 63 -10.73 8.53 7.31
N ASP A 64 -9.48 8.08 7.59
CA ASP A 64 -8.42 8.97 8.08
C ASP A 64 -8.20 10.13 7.09
N SER A 65 -8.18 9.83 5.80
CA SER A 65 -7.88 10.82 4.76
C SER A 65 -8.94 11.90 4.63
N ILE A 66 -10.22 11.56 4.77
CA ILE A 66 -11.32 12.54 4.64
C ILE A 66 -11.65 13.27 5.94
N THR A 67 -11.43 12.64 7.10
CA THR A 67 -11.77 13.22 8.41
C THR A 67 -10.64 14.02 9.04
N ASN A 68 -9.38 13.72 8.72
CA ASN A 68 -8.25 14.40 9.32
C ASN A 68 -8.11 15.84 8.77
N PRO A 69 -8.30 16.89 9.60
CA PRO A 69 -8.30 18.27 9.13
C PRO A 69 -6.94 18.71 8.58
N ILE A 70 -5.85 18.06 9.01
CA ILE A 70 -4.50 18.36 8.55
C ILE A 70 -4.37 18.19 7.03
N TYR A 71 -5.01 17.18 6.44
CA TYR A 71 -4.91 16.96 4.99
C TYR A 71 -5.75 17.95 4.19
N LYS A 72 -6.66 18.70 4.83
CA LYS A 72 -7.46 19.74 4.17
C LYS A 72 -6.73 21.07 4.03
N LYS A 73 -5.59 21.25 4.71
CA LYS A 73 -4.77 22.47 4.65
C LYS A 73 -3.85 22.54 3.42
N VAL A 74 -3.70 21.44 2.67
CA VAL A 74 -2.93 21.43 1.40
C VAL A 74 -3.80 21.80 0.22
N SER A 75 -3.21 21.98 -0.98
CA SER A 75 -3.98 22.25 -2.20
C SER A 75 -5.03 21.17 -2.46
N ILE A 76 -6.21 21.59 -2.96
CA ILE A 76 -7.35 20.72 -3.25
C ILE A 76 -6.99 19.49 -4.10
N ASN A 77 -6.12 19.65 -5.10
CA ASN A 77 -5.69 18.55 -5.96
C ASN A 77 -4.93 17.48 -5.16
N ILE A 78 -3.94 17.87 -4.36
CA ILE A 78 -3.17 16.94 -3.52
C ILE A 78 -4.10 16.23 -2.53
N TYR A 79 -5.02 16.96 -1.89
CA TYR A 79 -6.01 16.38 -0.99
C TYR A 79 -6.87 15.33 -1.71
N ASN A 80 -7.45 15.67 -2.86
CA ASN A 80 -8.31 14.76 -3.62
C ASN A 80 -7.57 13.50 -4.07
N TYR A 81 -6.33 13.63 -4.57
CA TYR A 81 -5.52 12.46 -4.93
C TYR A 81 -5.17 11.60 -3.72
N HIS A 82 -4.87 12.20 -2.57
CA HIS A 82 -4.60 11.43 -1.34
C HIS A 82 -5.86 10.70 -0.85
N ALA A 83 -6.99 11.39 -0.81
CA ALA A 83 -8.26 10.79 -0.42
C ALA A 83 -8.64 9.62 -1.33
N LEU A 84 -8.58 9.82 -2.66
CA LEU A 84 -8.92 8.76 -3.61
C LEU A 84 -7.99 7.55 -3.50
N SER A 85 -6.67 7.77 -3.49
CA SER A 85 -5.68 6.68 -3.42
C SER A 85 -5.71 5.92 -2.10
N SER A 86 -6.15 6.56 -1.00
CA SER A 86 -6.27 5.90 0.30
C SER A 86 -7.35 4.82 0.36
N PHE A 87 -8.35 4.87 -0.53
CA PHE A 87 -9.37 3.82 -0.67
C PHE A 87 -8.92 2.66 -1.56
N ALA A 88 -7.72 2.71 -2.16
CA ALA A 88 -7.32 1.73 -3.17
C ALA A 88 -7.36 0.28 -2.66
N LEU A 89 -7.05 0.05 -1.38
CA LEU A 89 -7.11 -1.29 -0.79
C LEU A 89 -8.54 -1.88 -0.72
N LEU A 90 -9.57 -1.03 -0.64
CA LEU A 90 -10.97 -1.48 -0.76
C LEU A 90 -11.22 -2.08 -2.13
N GLY A 91 -10.68 -1.46 -3.18
CA GLY A 91 -10.74 -1.98 -4.54
C GLY A 91 -10.08 -3.35 -4.67
N ILE A 92 -8.94 -3.58 -4.00
CA ILE A 92 -8.29 -4.89 -3.97
C ILE A 92 -9.20 -5.97 -3.37
N GLY A 93 -9.89 -5.66 -2.27
CA GLY A 93 -10.80 -6.61 -1.63
C GLY A 93 -12.09 -6.88 -2.43
N LEU A 94 -12.54 -5.93 -3.24
CA LEU A 94 -13.69 -6.10 -4.16
C LEU A 94 -13.34 -6.84 -5.44
N PHE A 95 -12.07 -6.74 -5.88
CA PHE A 95 -11.55 -7.46 -7.05
C PHE A 95 -10.44 -8.44 -6.63
N PRO A 96 -10.73 -9.45 -5.79
CA PRO A 96 -9.74 -10.42 -5.35
C PRO A 96 -9.40 -11.43 -6.45
N LEU A 97 -10.33 -11.74 -7.36
CA LEU A 97 -10.11 -12.81 -8.32
C LEU A 97 -9.29 -12.33 -9.50
N THR A 98 -8.17 -13.00 -9.75
CA THR A 98 -7.47 -12.91 -11.03
C THR A 98 -7.37 -14.26 -11.75
N GLY A 99 -7.42 -15.39 -11.01
CA GLY A 99 -7.83 -16.78 -11.31
C GLY A 99 -7.48 -17.44 -12.65
N ASP A 100 -7.65 -16.74 -13.77
CA ASP A 100 -7.29 -17.21 -15.10
C ASP A 100 -5.94 -16.60 -15.45
N GLY A 101 -4.97 -17.35 -15.97
CA GLY A 101 -3.66 -16.81 -16.43
C GLY A 101 -3.75 -15.69 -17.49
N VAL A 102 -4.96 -15.34 -17.92
CA VAL A 102 -5.31 -14.30 -18.89
C VAL A 102 -5.55 -12.97 -18.18
N TRP A 103 -5.14 -11.86 -18.81
CA TRP A 103 -5.48 -10.51 -18.36
C TRP A 103 -6.99 -10.23 -18.46
N SER A 104 -7.72 -10.62 -17.42
CA SER A 104 -9.14 -10.34 -17.27
C SER A 104 -9.36 -8.93 -16.70
N PHE A 105 -10.56 -8.37 -16.90
CA PHE A 105 -10.92 -7.07 -16.31
C PHE A 105 -10.70 -7.05 -14.79
N PRO A 106 -11.16 -8.03 -13.99
CA PRO A 106 -10.87 -8.10 -12.56
C PRO A 106 -9.37 -8.05 -12.23
N ARG A 107 -8.53 -8.78 -12.98
CA ARG A 107 -7.07 -8.77 -12.81
C ARG A 107 -6.49 -7.37 -13.02
N VAL A 108 -6.89 -6.69 -14.08
CA VAL A 108 -6.40 -5.32 -14.37
C VAL A 108 -6.77 -4.36 -13.23
N PHE A 109 -8.00 -4.44 -12.71
CA PHE A 109 -8.42 -3.61 -11.58
C PHE A 109 -7.66 -3.95 -10.31
N HIS A 110 -7.43 -5.22 -10.01
CA HIS A 110 -6.62 -5.65 -8.87
C HIS A 110 -5.24 -4.98 -8.89
N TRP A 111 -4.51 -5.10 -10.01
CA TRP A 111 -3.19 -4.52 -10.17
C TRP A 111 -3.22 -2.99 -10.11
N LEU A 112 -4.22 -2.36 -10.73
CA LEU A 112 -4.40 -0.91 -10.66
C LEU A 112 -4.56 -0.44 -9.21
N PHE A 113 -5.41 -1.11 -8.43
CA PHE A 113 -5.62 -0.77 -7.02
C PHE A 113 -4.40 -1.08 -6.16
N ALA A 114 -3.73 -2.20 -6.38
CA ALA A 114 -2.51 -2.56 -5.66
C ALA A 114 -1.38 -1.54 -5.91
N LEU A 115 -1.12 -1.18 -7.16
CA LEU A 115 -0.13 -0.14 -7.50
C LEU A 115 -0.53 1.24 -6.97
N THR A 116 -1.83 1.58 -7.01
CA THR A 116 -2.33 2.82 -6.42
C THR A 116 -2.07 2.87 -4.93
N PHE A 117 -2.33 1.77 -4.21
CA PHE A 117 -2.11 1.71 -2.77
C PHE A 117 -0.62 1.74 -2.40
N ILE A 118 0.22 1.00 -3.13
CA ILE A 118 1.64 0.85 -2.78
C ILE A 118 2.48 2.05 -3.24
N LEU A 119 2.12 2.72 -4.34
CA LEU A 119 2.91 3.81 -4.91
C LEU A 119 2.22 5.17 -4.79
N VAL A 120 0.98 5.28 -5.26
CA VAL A 120 0.29 6.58 -5.37
C VAL A 120 -0.12 7.10 -3.99
N TYR A 121 -0.63 6.25 -3.12
CA TYR A 121 -1.01 6.65 -1.76
C TYR A 121 0.17 7.19 -0.93
N PRO A 122 1.34 6.51 -0.82
CA PRO A 122 2.49 7.08 -0.14
C PRO A 122 3.10 8.29 -0.89
N ALA A 123 3.05 8.33 -2.23
CA ALA A 123 3.52 9.50 -2.98
C ALA A 123 2.68 10.74 -2.69
N THR A 124 1.34 10.64 -2.68
CA THR A 124 0.46 11.74 -2.30
C THR A 124 0.68 12.15 -0.84
N ARG A 125 0.97 11.20 0.05
CA ARG A 125 1.36 11.48 1.44
C ARG A 125 2.68 12.26 1.54
N LEU A 126 3.67 11.95 0.71
CA LEU A 126 4.91 12.72 0.60
C LEU A 126 4.65 14.16 0.13
N LEU A 127 3.74 14.36 -0.83
CA LEU A 127 3.34 15.69 -1.28
C LEU A 127 2.65 16.49 -0.17
N ILE A 128 1.84 15.83 0.67
CA ILE A 128 1.33 16.46 1.90
C ILE A 128 2.48 16.82 2.84
N LEU A 129 3.43 15.91 3.09
CA LEU A 129 4.59 16.20 3.95
C LEU A 129 5.40 17.39 3.42
N LYS A 130 5.55 17.54 2.10
CA LYS A 130 6.26 18.66 1.46
C LYS A 130 5.68 20.02 1.89
N HIS A 131 4.36 20.12 2.05
CA HIS A 131 3.69 21.33 2.53
C HIS A 131 4.11 21.69 3.97
N TYR A 132 4.29 20.70 4.83
CA TYR A 132 4.61 20.91 6.26
C TYR A 132 6.11 20.96 6.58
N ASN A 133 6.93 20.21 5.85
CA ASN A 133 8.36 20.07 6.11
C ASN A 133 9.11 19.62 4.85
N LYS A 134 9.58 20.60 4.07
CA LYS A 134 10.34 20.37 2.82
C LYS A 134 11.59 19.50 3.02
N ARG A 135 12.38 19.76 4.08
CA ARG A 135 13.62 19.00 4.36
C ARG A 135 13.33 17.53 4.67
N ALA A 136 12.27 17.26 5.44
CA ALA A 136 11.88 15.90 5.72
C ALA A 136 11.29 15.20 4.50
N PHE A 137 10.52 15.92 3.69
CA PHE A 137 10.04 15.44 2.40
C PHE A 137 11.19 14.99 1.50
N GLU A 138 12.23 15.81 1.33
CA GLU A 138 13.39 15.45 0.48
C GLU A 138 14.06 14.16 0.95
N LYS A 139 14.31 14.02 2.26
CA LYS A 139 14.90 12.81 2.84
C LYS A 139 14.01 11.59 2.65
N LEU A 140 12.71 11.72 2.96
CA LEU A 140 11.77 10.60 2.89
C LEU A 140 11.48 10.19 1.44
N LEU A 141 11.47 11.16 0.51
CA LEU A 141 11.36 10.90 -0.93
C LEU A 141 12.55 10.08 -1.44
N ILE A 142 13.77 10.41 -1.02
CA ILE A 142 14.96 9.63 -1.39
C ILE A 142 14.82 8.19 -0.91
N VAL A 143 14.41 7.97 0.34
CA VAL A 143 14.18 6.62 0.88
C VAL A 143 13.09 5.89 0.10
N PHE A 144 11.95 6.55 -0.14
CA PHE A 144 10.83 5.99 -0.90
C PHE A 144 11.26 5.56 -2.31
N LEU A 145 11.95 6.44 -3.05
CA LEU A 145 12.43 6.15 -4.39
C LEU A 145 13.51 5.07 -4.38
N SER A 146 14.45 5.11 -3.44
CA SER A 146 15.54 4.13 -3.35
C SER A 146 15.01 2.73 -3.09
N LEU A 147 14.05 2.57 -2.18
CA LEU A 147 13.43 1.27 -1.89
C LEU A 147 12.65 0.71 -3.09
N ASN A 148 11.87 1.56 -3.77
CA ASN A 148 11.09 1.11 -4.94
C ASN A 148 11.98 0.83 -6.17
N ILE A 149 13.04 1.63 -6.39
CA ILE A 149 14.04 1.35 -7.44
C ILE A 149 14.78 0.06 -7.12
N LEU A 150 15.18 -0.13 -5.87
CA LEU A 150 15.83 -1.37 -5.44
C LEU A 150 14.91 -2.58 -5.63
N ALA A 151 13.63 -2.46 -5.28
CA ALA A 151 12.64 -3.50 -5.54
C ALA A 151 12.60 -3.86 -7.04
N LEU A 152 12.50 -2.87 -7.92
CA LEU A 152 12.51 -3.06 -9.37
C LEU A 152 13.81 -3.70 -9.88
N LEU A 153 14.96 -3.26 -9.38
CA LEU A 153 16.25 -3.82 -9.78
C LEU A 153 16.39 -5.28 -9.36
N VAL A 154 15.99 -5.62 -8.13
CA VAL A 154 15.98 -7.00 -7.65
C VAL A 154 15.06 -7.86 -8.52
N THR A 155 13.89 -7.35 -8.87
CA THR A 155 12.95 -8.00 -9.80
C THR A 155 13.59 -8.32 -11.15
N ILE A 156 14.33 -7.37 -11.75
CA ILE A 156 14.95 -7.54 -13.07
C ILE A 156 16.15 -8.50 -13.00
N VAL A 157 17.01 -8.38 -11.97
CA VAL A 157 18.30 -9.06 -11.91
C VAL A 157 18.18 -10.52 -11.49
N VAL A 158 17.34 -10.82 -10.49
CA VAL A 158 17.34 -12.15 -9.87
C VAL A 158 16.55 -13.16 -10.68
N GLN A 159 15.65 -12.70 -11.55
CA GLN A 159 14.62 -13.50 -12.21
C GLN A 159 13.74 -14.25 -11.20
N PHE A 160 12.45 -14.08 -11.36
CA PHE A 160 11.36 -14.44 -10.44
C PHE A 160 11.38 -15.81 -9.74
N LYS A 161 12.12 -16.80 -10.24
CA LYS A 161 12.09 -18.18 -9.71
C LYS A 161 12.64 -18.38 -8.30
N ASN A 162 13.46 -17.46 -7.76
CA ASN A 162 14.27 -17.79 -6.57
C ASN A 162 14.12 -16.84 -5.35
N ILE A 163 13.42 -15.70 -5.45
CA ILE A 163 13.49 -14.64 -4.42
C ILE A 163 12.15 -13.89 -4.33
N ALA A 164 11.44 -14.03 -3.21
CA ALA A 164 10.16 -13.37 -2.89
C ALA A 164 10.30 -11.93 -2.35
N TYR A 165 11.41 -11.23 -2.60
CA TYR A 165 11.79 -10.02 -1.84
C TYR A 165 11.35 -8.65 -2.40
N PRO A 166 11.04 -8.45 -3.70
CA PRO A 166 10.72 -7.11 -4.22
C PRO A 166 9.51 -6.45 -3.55
N GLU A 167 8.46 -7.22 -3.30
CA GLU A 167 7.21 -6.70 -2.76
C GLU A 167 7.35 -6.30 -1.28
N TYR A 168 8.24 -6.96 -0.54
CA TYR A 168 8.62 -6.57 0.83
C TYR A 168 9.26 -5.18 0.86
N LEU A 169 10.12 -4.88 -0.12
CA LEU A 169 10.77 -3.57 -0.23
C LEU A 169 9.75 -2.47 -0.56
N MET A 170 8.80 -2.76 -1.45
CA MET A 170 7.72 -1.83 -1.77
C MET A 170 6.78 -1.62 -0.58
N TRP A 171 6.44 -2.67 0.16
CA TRP A 171 5.63 -2.58 1.38
C TRP A 171 6.35 -1.84 2.51
N LEU A 172 7.65 -2.09 2.68
CA LEU A 172 8.50 -1.36 3.63
C LEU A 172 8.54 0.13 3.27
N SER A 173 8.66 0.44 1.98
CA SER A 173 8.62 1.82 1.47
C SER A 173 7.30 2.52 1.81
N LEU A 174 6.17 1.84 1.60
CA LEU A 174 4.84 2.30 2.02
C LEU A 174 4.80 2.56 3.54
N LEU A 175 5.08 1.55 4.36
CA LEU A 175 5.01 1.62 5.82
C LEU A 175 5.86 2.76 6.36
N LEU A 176 7.12 2.82 5.96
CA LEU A 176 8.07 3.82 6.42
C LEU A 176 7.59 5.22 6.02
N THR A 177 7.07 5.39 4.80
CA THR A 177 6.52 6.66 4.32
C THR A 177 5.31 7.09 5.15
N ILE A 178 4.32 6.21 5.37
CA ILE A 178 3.10 6.55 6.11
C ILE A 178 3.43 6.85 7.58
N VAL A 179 4.24 6.02 8.25
CA VAL A 179 4.61 6.17 9.66
C VAL A 179 5.41 7.45 9.88
N VAL A 180 6.51 7.64 9.14
CA VAL A 180 7.41 8.78 9.35
C VAL A 180 6.71 10.08 8.99
N SER A 181 5.97 10.12 7.87
CA SER A 181 5.22 11.33 7.50
C SER A 181 4.16 11.68 8.55
N LYS A 182 3.43 10.71 9.10
CA LYS A 182 2.43 10.95 10.15
C LYS A 182 3.07 11.61 11.36
N ILE A 183 4.15 11.02 11.89
CA ILE A 183 4.84 11.52 13.09
C ILE A 183 5.28 12.97 12.87
N LEU A 184 5.86 13.27 11.71
CA LEU A 184 6.39 14.60 11.41
C LEU A 184 5.29 15.64 11.19
N ILE A 185 4.23 15.28 10.46
CA ILE A 185 3.09 16.15 10.20
C ILE A 185 2.36 16.48 11.52
N SER A 186 2.10 15.46 12.36
CA SER A 186 1.43 15.66 13.65
C SER A 186 2.25 16.54 14.61
N ARG A 187 3.58 16.42 14.62
CA ARG A 187 4.45 17.32 15.41
C ARG A 187 4.38 18.76 14.92
N LYS A 188 4.39 18.98 13.61
CA LYS A 188 4.35 20.34 13.04
C LYS A 188 2.99 21.01 13.21
N SER A 189 1.89 20.26 13.08
CA SER A 189 0.54 20.81 13.30
C SER A 189 0.35 21.33 14.71
N LYS A 190 0.86 20.63 15.73
CA LYS A 190 0.76 21.04 17.14
C LYS A 190 1.56 22.30 17.48
N ASN A 191 2.60 22.62 16.71
CA ASN A 191 3.42 23.80 16.93
C ASN A 191 2.89 25.05 16.18
N ALA A 192 1.81 24.89 15.41
CA ALA A 192 1.18 25.96 14.62
C ALA A 192 -0.19 26.39 15.21
N GLU A 193 -0.61 25.75 16.30
CA GLU A 193 -1.71 26.15 17.19
C GLU A 193 -1.11 26.85 18.41
#